data_AF-N1UXY4-F1
#
_entry.id   AF-N1UXY4-F1
#
_cell.length_a   1.000
_cell.length_b   1.000
_cell.length_c   1.000
_cell.angle_alpha   90.00
_cell.angle_beta   90.00
_cell.angle_gamma   90.00
#
_symmetry.space_group_name_H-M   'P 1'
#
loop_
_entity.id
_entity.type
_entity.pdbx_description
1 polymer ?
#
loop_
_entity_poly.entity_id
_entity_poly.type
_entity_poly.pdbx_seq_one_letter_code
_entity_poly.pdbx_strand_id
1 'polypeptide(L)'
;QVPAGREQLLALPGVGTYTAAAIASFAFGLPETVVDTNIRRVHARAVTGNALPSRSLTAAELRLADELMPAEDTKTWNAGVMELGALVCTARSPRCSECPLLDQCAWIAAGRPEPHYVPKGQAWAGTDRQVRGAIMAVLRHARTPVPRELLLGTVDLVDGGAGHAVELGKLLALGAGEEQLVRSLDGLLEDGLAEAVPAGIRLPN
;
A
#
# COMPACT_ATOMS: atom_id res chain seq x y z
N GLN A 1 0.84 3.83 -21.76
CA GLN A 1 1.80 2.72 -21.52
C GLN A 1 2.50 2.98 -20.20
N VAL A 2 2.83 1.94 -19.43
CA VAL A 2 3.54 2.08 -18.15
C VAL A 2 5.06 2.13 -18.43
N PRO A 3 5.81 3.11 -17.91
CA PRO A 3 7.26 3.16 -18.11
C PRO A 3 7.98 2.02 -17.38
N ALA A 4 9.11 1.57 -17.92
CA ALA A 4 9.87 0.46 -17.34
C ALA A 4 10.92 0.90 -16.31
N GLY A 5 11.49 2.11 -16.47
CA GLY A 5 12.60 2.58 -15.65
C GLY A 5 12.15 3.05 -14.26
N ARG A 6 12.91 2.71 -13.22
CA ARG A 6 12.62 3.09 -11.83
C ARG A 6 12.44 4.60 -11.64
N GLU A 7 13.31 5.42 -12.23
CA GLU A 7 13.21 6.89 -12.12
C GLU A 7 11.92 7.43 -12.76
N GLN A 8 11.52 6.87 -13.90
CA GLN A 8 10.29 7.23 -14.59
C GLN A 8 9.06 6.79 -13.79
N LEU A 9 9.11 5.61 -13.17
CA LEU A 9 8.07 5.11 -12.28
C LEU A 9 7.94 5.99 -11.03
N LEU A 10 9.06 6.41 -10.42
CA LEU A 10 9.08 7.31 -9.26
C LEU A 10 8.50 8.70 -9.56
N ALA A 11 8.57 9.15 -10.81
CA ALA A 11 7.98 10.42 -11.23
C ALA A 11 6.44 10.37 -11.34
N LEU A 12 5.83 9.18 -11.28
CA LEU A 12 4.38 9.03 -11.34
C LEU A 12 3.72 9.41 -10.00
N PRO A 13 2.63 10.19 -10.01
CA PRO A 13 1.86 10.49 -8.80
C PRO A 13 1.46 9.23 -8.04
N GLY A 14 1.68 9.22 -6.73
CA GLY A 14 1.34 8.10 -5.85
C GLY A 14 2.28 6.87 -5.92
N VAL A 15 3.32 6.88 -6.76
CA VAL A 15 4.29 5.78 -6.86
C VAL A 15 5.50 6.03 -5.95
N GLY A 16 5.53 5.36 -4.81
CA GLY A 16 6.67 5.38 -3.89
C GLY A 16 7.81 4.45 -4.31
N THR A 17 8.93 4.52 -3.57
CA THR A 17 10.16 3.72 -3.79
C THR A 17 9.90 2.23 -3.89
N TYR A 18 9.08 1.68 -2.99
CA TYR A 18 8.69 0.27 -3.04
C TYR A 18 7.93 -0.07 -4.34
N THR A 19 6.90 0.70 -4.67
CA THR A 19 6.05 0.43 -5.84
C THR A 19 6.85 0.54 -7.13
N ALA A 20 7.72 1.53 -7.26
CA ALA A 20 8.60 1.67 -8.41
C ALA A 20 9.54 0.47 -8.55
N ALA A 21 10.22 0.05 -7.47
CA ALA A 21 11.10 -1.12 -7.48
C ALA A 21 10.33 -2.42 -7.80
N ALA A 22 9.15 -2.59 -7.23
CA ALA A 22 8.30 -3.77 -7.45
C ALA A 22 7.81 -3.86 -8.91
N ILE A 23 7.38 -2.75 -9.50
CA ILE A 23 6.97 -2.72 -10.92
C ILE A 23 8.18 -3.00 -11.81
N ALA A 24 9.29 -2.30 -11.60
CA ALA A 24 10.52 -2.49 -12.35
C ALA A 24 11.02 -3.94 -12.31
N SER A 25 11.02 -4.57 -11.13
CA SER A 25 11.42 -5.97 -10.98
C SER A 25 10.40 -6.95 -11.55
N PHE A 26 9.14 -6.91 -11.11
CA PHE A 26 8.18 -7.97 -11.43
C PHE A 26 7.61 -7.84 -12.85
N ALA A 27 7.31 -6.63 -13.32
CA ALA A 27 6.75 -6.42 -14.65
C ALA A 27 7.83 -6.40 -15.74
N PHE A 28 8.99 -5.79 -15.45
CA PHE A 28 10.01 -5.53 -16.46
C PHE A 28 11.31 -6.33 -16.28
N GLY A 29 11.44 -7.12 -15.20
CA GLY A 29 12.61 -7.98 -14.98
C GLY A 29 13.88 -7.22 -14.64
N LEU A 30 13.78 -5.95 -14.22
CA LEU A 30 14.95 -5.16 -13.85
C LEU A 30 15.55 -5.67 -12.53
N PRO A 31 16.88 -5.62 -12.36
CA PRO A 31 17.59 -6.09 -11.16
C PRO A 31 17.44 -5.09 -10.01
N GLU A 32 16.20 -4.90 -9.57
CA GLU A 32 15.82 -3.97 -8.52
C GLU A 32 15.57 -4.71 -7.22
N THR A 33 16.14 -4.19 -6.13
CA THR A 33 15.88 -4.72 -4.79
C THR A 33 14.49 -4.31 -4.33
N VAL A 34 13.63 -5.31 -4.13
CA VAL A 34 12.27 -5.11 -3.64
C VAL A 34 12.25 -5.40 -2.15
N VAL A 35 11.80 -4.45 -1.35
CA VAL A 35 11.78 -4.58 0.11
C VAL A 35 10.40 -4.20 0.66
N ASP A 36 9.53 -5.20 0.81
CA ASP A 36 8.22 -5.06 1.45
C ASP A 36 8.26 -5.49 2.93
N THR A 37 7.12 -5.44 3.61
CA THR A 37 7.04 -5.87 5.01
C THR A 37 7.27 -7.37 5.23
N ASN A 38 7.06 -8.21 4.21
CA ASN A 38 7.27 -9.65 4.26
C ASN A 38 8.75 -9.99 4.15
N ILE A 39 9.43 -9.45 3.13
CA ILE A 39 10.87 -9.59 2.90
C ILE A 39 11.65 -9.07 4.11
N ARG A 40 11.31 -7.88 4.62
CA ARG A 40 11.94 -7.32 5.82
C ARG A 40 11.85 -8.26 7.02
N ARG A 41 10.70 -8.93 7.21
CA ARG A 41 10.51 -9.88 8.31
C ARG A 41 11.31 -11.17 8.11
N VAL A 42 11.39 -11.67 6.87
CA VAL A 42 12.23 -12.83 6.54
C VAL A 42 13.69 -12.50 6.83
N HIS A 43 14.21 -11.38 6.35
CA HIS A 43 15.60 -10.96 6.60
C HIS A 43 15.87 -10.71 8.09
N ALA A 44 14.93 -10.05 8.78
CA ALA A 44 15.04 -9.81 10.21
C ALA A 44 15.23 -11.13 10.98
N ARG A 45 14.38 -12.12 10.72
CA ARG A 45 14.42 -13.41 11.42
C ARG A 45 15.57 -14.30 10.96
N ALA A 46 15.70 -14.51 9.65
CA ALA A 46 16.66 -15.45 9.10
C ALA A 46 18.10 -15.00 9.29
N VAL A 47 18.38 -13.69 9.15
CA VAL A 47 19.76 -13.18 9.10
C VAL A 47 20.14 -12.43 10.36
N THR A 48 19.32 -11.49 10.82
CA THR A 48 19.69 -10.65 11.98
C THR A 48 19.22 -11.21 13.34
N GLY A 49 18.44 -12.29 13.35
CA GLY A 49 17.94 -12.93 14.57
C GLY A 49 16.79 -12.20 15.27
N ASN A 50 16.20 -11.19 14.65
CA ASN A 50 15.15 -10.37 15.23
C ASN A 50 13.75 -10.88 14.86
N ALA A 51 12.82 -10.90 15.82
CA ALA A 51 11.43 -11.32 15.59
C ALA A 51 10.69 -10.41 14.59
N LEU A 52 11.02 -9.11 14.62
CA LEU A 52 10.45 -8.07 13.76
C LEU A 52 11.56 -7.19 13.18
N PRO A 53 11.37 -6.64 11.97
CA PRO A 53 12.26 -5.60 11.45
C PRO A 53 12.09 -4.29 12.23
N SER A 54 12.87 -3.27 11.88
CA SER A 54 12.73 -1.91 12.41
C SER A 54 11.33 -1.34 12.16
N ARG A 55 10.90 -0.36 12.96
CA ARG A 55 9.54 0.24 12.82
C ARG A 55 9.30 0.85 11.44
N SER A 56 10.32 1.46 10.86
CA SER A 56 10.36 1.96 9.49
C SER A 56 11.52 1.32 8.74
N LEU A 57 11.45 1.30 7.41
CA LEU A 57 12.54 0.81 6.57
C LEU A 57 13.81 1.64 6.82
N THR A 58 14.92 0.98 7.11
CA THR A 58 16.22 1.64 7.36
C THR A 58 17.20 1.41 6.21
N ALA A 59 18.21 2.27 6.12
CA ALA A 59 19.31 2.08 5.17
C ALA A 59 20.07 0.76 5.39
N ALA A 60 20.15 0.27 6.64
CA ALA A 60 20.77 -1.00 6.95
C ALA A 60 19.95 -2.19 6.43
N GLU A 61 18.62 -2.13 6.54
CA GLU A 61 17.74 -3.15 5.97
C GLU A 61 17.75 -3.17 4.45
N LEU A 62 17.87 -1.99 3.81
CA LEU A 62 18.05 -1.89 2.36
C LEU A 62 19.36 -2.53 1.91
N ARG A 63 20.50 -2.16 2.51
CA ARG A 63 21.80 -2.75 2.18
C ARG A 63 21.80 -4.26 2.39
N LEU A 64 21.20 -4.76 3.48
CA LEU A 64 21.09 -6.19 3.71
C LEU A 64 20.28 -6.88 2.60
N ALA A 65 19.19 -6.26 2.14
CA ALA A 65 18.42 -6.82 1.04
C ALA A 65 19.20 -6.82 -0.28
N ASP A 66 19.96 -5.76 -0.56
CA ASP A 66 20.87 -5.69 -1.71
C ASP A 66 21.94 -6.79 -1.65
N GLU A 67 22.56 -7.00 -0.49
CA GLU A 67 23.62 -7.99 -0.26
C GLU A 67 23.12 -9.44 -0.39
N LEU A 68 21.87 -9.69 -0.02
CA LEU A 68 21.26 -11.02 -0.11
C LEU A 68 20.72 -11.35 -1.51
N MET A 69 20.42 -10.33 -2.32
CA MET A 69 19.88 -10.54 -3.66
C MET A 69 20.98 -11.08 -4.59
N PRO A 70 20.74 -12.19 -5.31
CA PRO A 70 21.70 -12.72 -6.27
C PRO A 70 21.87 -11.77 -7.47
N ALA A 71 23.02 -11.86 -8.15
CA ALA A 71 23.30 -11.05 -9.35
C ALA A 71 22.40 -11.42 -10.55
N GLU A 72 21.96 -12.68 -10.61
CA GLU A 72 21.05 -13.23 -11.62
C GLU A 72 19.75 -13.67 -10.96
N ASP A 73 18.68 -13.86 -11.74
CA ASP A 73 17.36 -14.30 -11.25
C ASP A 73 16.74 -13.43 -10.14
N THR A 74 17.10 -12.14 -10.10
CA THR A 74 16.63 -11.14 -9.11
C THR A 74 15.10 -11.10 -8.96
N LYS A 75 14.36 -11.18 -10.07
CA LYS A 75 12.89 -11.24 -10.06
C LYS A 75 12.37 -12.48 -9.33
N THR A 76 12.95 -13.65 -9.61
CA THR A 76 12.58 -14.92 -8.98
C THR A 76 12.94 -14.91 -7.49
N TRP A 77 14.10 -14.36 -7.15
CA TRP A 77 14.51 -14.14 -5.76
C TRP A 77 13.51 -13.26 -5.00
N ASN A 78 13.22 -12.06 -5.53
CA ASN A 78 12.27 -11.13 -4.92
C ASN A 78 10.90 -11.78 -4.71
N ALA A 79 10.39 -12.48 -5.72
CA ALA A 79 9.11 -13.20 -5.63
C ALA A 79 9.17 -14.31 -4.57
N GLY A 80 10.23 -15.12 -4.57
CA GLY A 80 10.41 -16.23 -3.64
C GLY A 80 10.52 -15.78 -2.18
N VAL A 81 11.31 -14.75 -1.88
CA VAL A 81 11.43 -14.23 -0.51
C VAL A 81 10.13 -13.56 -0.05
N MET A 82 9.46 -12.83 -0.93
CA MET A 82 8.16 -12.22 -0.65
C MET A 82 7.09 -13.28 -0.35
N GLU A 83 7.00 -14.33 -1.17
CA GLU A 83 6.05 -15.42 -1.00
C GLU A 83 6.36 -16.26 0.26
N LEU A 84 7.64 -16.53 0.52
CA LEU A 84 8.08 -17.15 1.77
C LEU A 84 7.60 -16.35 2.98
N GLY A 85 7.77 -15.02 2.95
CA GLY A 85 7.29 -14.14 4.00
C GLY A 85 5.76 -14.15 4.13
N ALA A 86 5.04 -14.16 3.01
CA ALA A 86 3.59 -14.11 2.98
C ALA A 86 2.93 -15.41 3.47
N LEU A 87 3.46 -16.58 3.09
CA LEU A 87 2.79 -17.88 3.28
C LEU A 87 3.35 -18.70 4.44
N VAL A 88 4.66 -18.60 4.70
CA VAL A 88 5.34 -19.49 5.65
C VAL A 88 5.88 -18.70 6.84
N CYS A 89 6.74 -17.71 6.60
CA CYS A 89 7.33 -16.88 7.65
C CYS A 89 6.38 -15.72 8.03
N THR A 90 5.14 -16.05 8.40
CA THR A 90 4.09 -15.06 8.70
C THR A 90 4.35 -14.32 10.01
N ALA A 91 3.74 -13.15 10.20
CA ALA A 91 4.01 -12.28 11.34
C ALA A 91 3.66 -12.91 12.70
N ARG A 92 2.49 -13.58 12.80
CA ARG A 92 1.97 -14.09 14.08
C ARG A 92 2.24 -15.59 14.30
N SER A 93 2.03 -16.41 13.28
CA SER A 93 2.07 -17.87 13.40
C SER A 93 2.88 -18.46 12.24
N PRO A 94 4.22 -18.27 12.24
CA PRO A 94 5.06 -18.77 11.17
C PRO A 94 5.10 -20.31 11.17
N ARG A 95 5.06 -20.90 9.98
CA ARG A 95 5.14 -22.35 9.77
C ARG A 95 6.59 -22.80 9.68
N CYS A 96 7.34 -22.65 10.77
CA CYS A 96 8.78 -22.87 10.76
C CYS A 96 9.19 -24.28 10.31
N SER A 97 8.38 -25.30 10.58
CA SER A 97 8.62 -26.67 10.10
C SER A 97 8.54 -26.83 8.57
N GLU A 98 7.88 -25.91 7.87
CA GLU A 98 7.77 -25.86 6.41
C GLU A 98 8.77 -24.86 5.80
N CYS A 99 9.54 -24.14 6.63
CA CYS A 99 10.42 -23.08 6.17
C CYS A 99 11.73 -23.66 5.61
N PRO A 100 12.10 -23.37 4.35
CA PRO A 100 13.36 -23.83 3.76
C PRO A 100 14.60 -23.24 4.46
N LEU A 101 14.41 -22.19 5.28
CA LEU A 101 15.49 -21.55 6.03
C LEU A 101 15.58 -22.04 7.48
N LEU A 102 14.84 -23.07 7.88
CA LEU A 102 14.71 -23.48 9.29
C LEU A 102 16.07 -23.66 9.98
N ASP A 103 16.95 -24.45 9.38
CA ASP A 103 18.24 -24.84 9.97
C ASP A 103 19.27 -23.69 10.00
N GLN A 104 19.06 -22.65 9.21
CA GLN A 104 19.94 -21.48 9.08
C GLN A 104 19.34 -20.20 9.67
N CYS A 105 18.12 -20.26 10.24
CA CYS A 105 17.42 -19.08 10.72
C CYS A 105 17.98 -18.62 12.06
N ALA A 106 18.63 -17.45 12.08
CA ALA A 106 19.22 -16.88 13.30
C ALA A 106 18.20 -16.70 14.44
N TRP A 107 16.94 -16.33 14.14
CA TRP A 107 15.89 -16.17 15.15
C TRP A 107 15.45 -17.50 15.75
N ILE A 108 15.45 -18.58 14.97
CA ILE A 108 15.20 -19.94 15.46
C ILE A 108 16.36 -20.41 16.33
N ALA A 109 17.60 -20.23 15.86
CA ALA A 109 18.81 -20.59 16.61
C ALA A 109 18.90 -19.85 17.97
N ALA A 110 18.41 -18.60 18.02
CA ALA A 110 18.33 -17.80 19.25
C ALA A 110 17.16 -18.19 20.18
N GLY A 111 16.37 -19.21 19.86
CA GLY A 111 15.25 -19.66 20.70
C GLY A 111 13.98 -18.80 20.58
N ARG A 112 13.81 -18.10 19.45
CA ARG A 112 12.62 -17.27 19.15
C ARG A 112 12.37 -16.13 20.17
N PRO A 113 13.34 -15.24 20.42
CA PRO A 113 13.13 -14.11 21.31
C PRO A 113 11.94 -13.24 20.86
N GLU A 114 11.20 -12.71 21.82
CA GLU A 114 10.07 -11.80 21.60
C GLU A 114 10.53 -10.45 20.99
N PRO A 115 9.68 -9.74 20.24
CA PRO A 115 10.04 -8.48 19.62
C PRO A 115 10.19 -7.35 20.64
N HIS A 116 11.13 -6.44 20.37
CA HIS A 116 11.38 -5.25 21.19
C HIS A 116 10.29 -4.17 21.10
N TYR A 117 9.31 -4.34 20.22
CA TYR A 117 8.15 -3.45 20.12
C TYR A 117 6.94 -4.19 19.56
N VAL A 118 5.76 -3.67 19.85
CA VAL A 118 4.50 -4.13 19.25
C VAL A 118 4.14 -3.17 18.11
N PRO A 119 3.99 -3.66 16.87
CA PRO A 119 3.49 -2.83 15.77
C PRO A 119 2.10 -2.29 16.11
N LYS A 120 1.95 -0.97 16.14
CA LYS A 120 0.62 -0.34 16.21
C LYS A 120 0.09 -0.21 14.80
N GLY A 121 -0.85 -1.07 14.43
CA GLY A 121 -1.62 -0.86 13.21
C GLY A 121 -2.55 0.33 13.38
N GLN A 122 -2.59 1.24 12.41
CA GLN A 122 -3.68 2.21 12.33
C GLN A 122 -4.95 1.47 11.90
N ALA A 123 -6.04 1.64 12.64
CA ALA A 123 -7.35 1.16 12.21
C ALA A 123 -7.65 1.69 10.80
N TRP A 124 -8.34 0.92 9.97
CA TRP A 124 -8.77 1.41 8.67
C TRP A 124 -9.94 2.38 8.78
N ALA A 125 -10.87 2.09 9.69
CA ALA A 125 -11.98 2.97 9.99
C ALA A 125 -11.51 4.34 10.51
N GLY A 126 -12.11 5.43 10.00
CA GLY A 126 -11.83 6.81 10.37
C GLY A 126 -10.63 7.45 9.65
N THR A 127 -10.00 6.76 8.71
CA THR A 127 -8.80 7.26 8.02
C THR A 127 -9.11 8.00 6.73
N ASP A 128 -8.26 8.96 6.35
CA ASP A 128 -8.43 9.71 5.10
C ASP A 128 -8.42 8.78 3.87
N ARG A 129 -7.65 7.68 3.91
CA ARG A 129 -7.69 6.64 2.86
C ARG A 129 -9.07 5.99 2.71
N GLN A 130 -9.83 5.82 3.80
CA GLN A 130 -11.19 5.28 3.74
C GLN A 130 -12.12 6.27 3.05
N VAL A 131 -12.06 7.54 3.46
CA VAL A 131 -12.89 8.63 2.91
C VAL A 131 -12.59 8.84 1.43
N ARG A 132 -11.31 8.93 1.05
CA ARG A 132 -10.87 8.97 -0.35
C ARG A 132 -11.41 7.81 -1.16
N GLY A 133 -11.33 6.59 -0.62
CA GLY A 133 -11.86 5.39 -1.27
C GLY A 133 -13.37 5.46 -1.52
N ALA A 134 -14.13 6.01 -0.56
CA ALA A 134 -15.57 6.23 -0.70
C ALA A 134 -15.91 7.33 -1.71
N ILE A 135 -15.19 8.46 -1.71
CA ILE A 135 -15.33 9.51 -2.75
C ILE A 135 -15.07 8.91 -4.14
N MET A 136 -13.99 8.16 -4.31
CA MET A 136 -13.68 7.48 -5.58
C MET A 136 -14.77 6.49 -5.99
N ALA A 137 -15.43 5.82 -5.04
CA ALA A 137 -16.55 4.93 -5.33
C ALA A 137 -17.77 5.70 -5.86
N VAL A 138 -18.08 6.87 -5.29
CA VAL A 138 -19.12 7.78 -5.81
C VAL A 138 -18.80 8.17 -7.24
N LEU A 139 -17.58 8.69 -7.49
CA LEU A 139 -17.16 9.16 -8.81
C LEU A 139 -17.19 8.06 -9.88
N ARG A 140 -16.81 6.82 -9.53
CA ARG A 140 -16.87 5.67 -10.46
C ARG A 140 -18.29 5.31 -10.93
N HIS A 141 -19.29 5.57 -10.09
CA HIS A 141 -20.69 5.26 -10.40
C HIS A 141 -21.47 6.48 -10.92
N ALA A 142 -20.83 7.66 -10.93
CA ALA A 142 -21.41 8.87 -11.43
C ALA A 142 -21.33 8.90 -12.96
N ARG A 143 -22.48 9.17 -13.62
CA ARG A 143 -22.55 9.33 -15.08
C ARG A 143 -22.26 10.76 -15.53
N THR A 144 -22.33 11.70 -14.59
CA THR A 144 -22.07 13.12 -14.78
C THR A 144 -21.16 13.61 -13.65
N PRO A 145 -20.47 14.75 -13.81
CA PRO A 145 -19.74 15.36 -12.71
C PRO A 145 -20.61 15.51 -11.45
N VAL A 146 -20.04 15.19 -10.30
CA VAL A 146 -20.69 15.22 -9.00
C VAL A 146 -20.41 16.58 -8.35
N PRO A 147 -21.45 17.36 -7.99
CA PRO A 147 -21.29 18.60 -7.22
C PRO A 147 -20.38 18.41 -6.00
N ARG A 148 -19.48 19.36 -5.77
CA ARG A 148 -18.51 19.31 -4.65
C ARG A 148 -19.23 19.21 -3.32
N GLU A 149 -20.32 19.95 -3.19
CA GLU A 149 -21.16 20.08 -2.00
C GLU A 149 -21.77 18.73 -1.59
N LEU A 150 -22.13 17.88 -2.57
CA LEU A 150 -22.62 16.53 -2.29
C LEU A 150 -21.53 15.65 -1.69
N LEU A 151 -20.29 15.74 -2.19
CA LEU A 151 -19.15 14.98 -1.66
C LEU A 151 -18.73 15.46 -0.26
N LEU A 152 -18.99 16.72 0.07
CA LEU A 152 -18.70 17.31 1.37
C LEU A 152 -19.87 17.18 2.36
N GLY A 153 -21.00 16.61 1.95
CA GLY A 153 -22.17 16.41 2.82
C GLY A 153 -22.88 17.70 3.22
N THR A 154 -22.73 18.78 2.43
CA THR A 154 -23.26 20.12 2.76
C THR A 154 -24.65 20.40 2.17
N VAL A 155 -25.25 19.44 1.46
CA VAL A 155 -26.60 19.54 0.88
C VAL A 155 -27.37 18.23 1.06
N ASP A 156 -28.66 18.35 1.39
CA ASP A 156 -29.59 17.21 1.40
C ASP A 156 -29.80 16.69 -0.02
N LEU A 157 -29.89 15.36 -0.15
CA LEU A 157 -30.10 14.64 -1.42
C LEU A 157 -31.49 14.95 -1.99
N VAL A 158 -31.65 16.05 -2.75
CA VAL A 158 -32.97 16.40 -3.30
C VAL A 158 -33.26 15.75 -4.66
N ASP A 159 -32.29 15.32 -5.47
CA ASP A 159 -32.65 14.57 -6.67
C ASP A 159 -31.54 13.64 -7.20
N GLY A 160 -31.85 12.36 -7.22
CA GLY A 160 -30.94 11.27 -7.53
C GLY A 160 -30.76 11.05 -9.03
N GLY A 161 -29.63 11.51 -9.57
CA GLY A 161 -29.02 10.86 -10.72
C GLY A 161 -28.67 9.41 -10.35
N ALA A 162 -29.50 8.46 -10.79
CA ALA A 162 -29.65 7.10 -10.28
C ALA A 162 -28.41 6.15 -10.30
N GLY A 163 -27.21 6.65 -10.62
CA GLY A 163 -25.98 5.83 -10.66
C GLY A 163 -25.23 5.77 -9.33
N HIS A 164 -25.06 6.90 -8.63
CA HIS A 164 -24.12 7.01 -7.51
C HIS A 164 -24.77 7.21 -6.13
N ALA A 165 -26.11 7.26 -6.03
CA ALA A 165 -26.82 7.55 -4.78
C ALA A 165 -26.48 6.55 -3.65
N VAL A 166 -26.33 5.27 -3.99
CA VAL A 166 -25.95 4.22 -3.03
C VAL A 166 -24.55 4.48 -2.46
N GLU A 167 -23.57 4.78 -3.31
CA GLU A 167 -22.20 5.06 -2.87
C GLU A 167 -22.11 6.37 -2.09
N LEU A 168 -22.93 7.36 -2.45
CA LEU A 168 -23.01 8.62 -1.72
C LEU A 168 -23.58 8.40 -0.32
N GLY A 169 -24.62 7.57 -0.17
CA GLY A 169 -25.13 7.16 1.14
C GLY A 169 -24.07 6.45 1.99
N LYS A 170 -23.23 5.60 1.38
CA LYS A 170 -22.11 4.95 2.09
C LYS A 170 -21.04 5.94 2.53
N LEU A 171 -20.70 6.94 1.71
CA LEU A 171 -19.77 8.01 2.07
C LEU A 171 -20.29 8.80 3.27
N LEU A 172 -21.55 9.23 3.24
CA LEU A 172 -22.17 9.98 4.34
C LEU A 172 -22.24 9.14 5.63
N ALA A 173 -22.54 7.85 5.51
CA ALA A 173 -22.58 6.92 6.64
C ALA A 173 -21.21 6.70 7.32
N LEU A 174 -20.10 7.14 6.72
CA LEU A 174 -18.79 7.13 7.39
C LEU A 174 -18.73 8.12 8.56
N GLY A 175 -19.58 9.14 8.59
CA GLY A 175 -19.57 10.17 9.62
C GLY A 175 -18.26 10.98 9.66
N ALA A 176 -17.58 11.11 8.52
CA ALA A 176 -16.37 11.91 8.40
C ALA A 176 -16.70 13.41 8.57
N GLY A 177 -15.92 14.13 9.36
CA GLY A 177 -16.08 15.57 9.53
C GLY A 177 -15.74 16.35 8.24
N GLU A 178 -16.24 17.58 8.13
CA GLU A 178 -16.05 18.42 6.93
C GLU A 178 -14.56 18.62 6.58
N GLU A 179 -13.71 18.93 7.55
CA GLU A 179 -12.26 19.06 7.34
C GLU A 179 -11.63 17.78 6.75
N GLN A 180 -12.18 16.61 7.09
CA GLN A 180 -11.71 15.32 6.57
C GLN A 180 -12.15 15.07 5.14
N LEU A 181 -13.38 15.43 4.82
CA LEU A 181 -13.91 15.34 3.47
C LEU A 181 -13.16 16.29 2.54
N VAL A 182 -12.93 17.53 2.97
CA VAL A 182 -12.18 18.55 2.22
C VAL A 182 -10.76 18.07 1.94
N ARG A 183 -9.95 17.74 2.96
CA ARG A 183 -8.57 17.30 2.74
C ARG A 183 -8.47 16.00 1.91
N SER A 184 -9.46 15.10 2.06
CA SER A 184 -9.51 13.87 1.27
C SER A 184 -9.79 14.15 -0.20
N LEU A 185 -10.74 15.04 -0.50
CA LEU A 185 -11.08 15.45 -1.86
C LEU A 185 -9.96 16.25 -2.50
N ASP A 186 -9.41 17.25 -1.81
CA ASP A 186 -8.34 18.10 -2.31
C ASP A 186 -7.10 17.26 -2.64
N GLY A 187 -6.74 16.32 -1.76
CA GLY A 187 -5.66 15.38 -2.07
C GLY A 187 -5.95 14.46 -3.26
N LEU A 188 -7.22 14.15 -3.60
CA LEU A 188 -7.52 13.36 -4.81
C LEU A 188 -7.32 14.19 -6.08
N LEU A 189 -7.61 15.50 -6.01
CA LEU A 189 -7.38 16.45 -7.10
C LEU A 189 -5.87 16.67 -7.31
N GLU A 190 -5.11 16.85 -6.24
CA GLU A 190 -3.65 17.00 -6.28
C GLU A 190 -2.97 15.76 -6.88
N ASP A 191 -3.42 14.57 -6.49
CA ASP A 191 -2.89 13.30 -7.01
C ASP A 191 -3.34 13.01 -8.46
N GLY A 192 -4.22 13.83 -9.04
CA GLY A 192 -4.79 13.61 -10.37
C GLY A 192 -5.71 12.39 -10.46
N LEU A 193 -6.26 11.93 -9.34
CA LEU A 193 -7.22 10.82 -9.27
C LEU A 193 -8.67 11.27 -9.49
N ALA A 194 -8.92 12.57 -9.34
CA ALA A 194 -10.14 13.26 -9.71
C ALA A 194 -9.78 14.59 -10.39
N GLU A 195 -10.71 15.16 -11.15
CA GLU A 195 -10.56 16.50 -11.72
C GLU A 195 -11.79 17.36 -11.44
N ALA A 196 -11.55 18.65 -11.26
CA ALA A 196 -12.58 19.66 -11.13
C ALA A 196 -12.93 20.24 -12.51
N VAL A 197 -14.21 20.17 -12.87
CA VAL A 197 -14.78 20.79 -14.07
C VAL A 197 -15.87 21.78 -13.65
N PRO A 198 -16.32 22.70 -14.53
CA PRO A 198 -17.35 23.67 -14.17
C PRO A 198 -18.65 23.05 -13.61
N ALA A 199 -18.96 21.81 -14.01
CA ALA A 199 -20.15 21.08 -13.55
C ALA A 199 -19.96 20.25 -12.27
N GLY A 200 -18.76 20.22 -11.68
CA GLY A 200 -18.46 19.46 -10.46
C GLY A 200 -17.17 18.65 -10.55
N ILE A 201 -17.08 17.56 -9.78
CA ILE A 201 -15.93 16.67 -9.70
C ILE A 201 -16.20 15.41 -10.52
N ARG A 202 -15.22 14.95 -11.30
CA ARG A 202 -15.31 13.69 -12.06
C ARG A 202 -13.99 12.92 -12.02
N LEU A 203 -14.01 11.69 -12.52
CA LEU A 203 -12.77 10.97 -12.82
C LEU A 203 -12.08 11.59 -14.04
N PRO A 204 -10.74 11.58 -14.10
CA PRO A 204 -10.00 11.95 -15.30
C PRO A 204 -10.42 11.08 -16.49
N ASN A 205 -10.41 11.67 -17.69
CA ASN A 205 -10.67 10.96 -18.95
C ASN A 205 -9.56 9.97 -19.31
#